data_AF-A0AAZ3PYR9-F1
#
_entry.id   AF-A0AAZ3PYR9-F1
#
_cell.length_a   1.000
_cell.length_b   1.000
_cell.length_c   1.000
_cell.angle_alpha   90.00
_cell.angle_beta   90.00
_cell.angle_gamma   90.00
#
_symmetry.space_group_name_H-M   'P 1'
#
loop_
_entity.id
_entity.type
_entity.pdbx_description
1 polymer ?
#
loop_
_entity_poly.entity_id
_entity_poly.type
_entity_poly.pdbx_seq_one_letter_code
_entity_poly.pdbx_strand_id
1 'polypeptide(L)'
;MITLDELQRSTAEVGDSVHRTTISRILHKSGLYGRVARRKPFLKDIHKKCHLKFATSHLGDTPNMWKKVLWSDETKIELFGNNEKRYVWRKSNTAHHPEHTIPTVKHCGGSIMVWACFSSAGTGKMVKIDGKMDGAKYRTILEENLMESAKDLRLGRRFDFQKDNDPKHKAKSTMEWLKNKHIQVLEWPSQSPDLNPFENLWKELKTAVHKCSPSNLTELELFCKEEWEKMSVSRCAKLIETYPKRLTAVIAAKGGATKY
;
A
#
# COMPACT_ATOMS: atom_id res chain seq x y z
N MET A 1 19.11 0.46 14.86
CA MET A 1 19.64 -0.15 13.60
C MET A 1 21.04 -0.61 13.91
N ILE A 2 21.58 -1.62 13.22
CA ILE A 2 22.99 -2.00 13.38
C ILE A 2 23.64 -1.90 12.01
N THR A 3 24.59 -0.99 11.86
CA THR A 3 25.33 -0.70 10.65
C THR A 3 26.80 -1.09 10.82
N LEU A 4 27.53 -1.24 9.70
CA LEU A 4 28.98 -1.48 9.76
C LEU A 4 29.73 -0.36 10.51
N ASP A 5 29.25 0.88 10.40
CA ASP A 5 29.82 2.04 11.09
C ASP A 5 29.56 2.02 12.61
N GLU A 6 28.39 1.53 13.04
CA GLU A 6 28.11 1.33 14.47
C GLU A 6 28.92 0.17 15.05
N LEU A 7 29.08 -0.93 14.30
CA LEU A 7 29.90 -2.07 14.71
C LEU A 7 31.37 -1.67 14.82
N GLN A 8 31.90 -0.91 13.87
CA GLN A 8 33.28 -0.42 13.92
C GLN A 8 33.53 0.54 15.09
N ARG A 9 32.56 1.41 15.40
CA ARG A 9 32.63 2.27 16.59
C ARG A 9 32.62 1.45 17.88
N SER A 10 31.73 0.45 17.96
CA SER A 10 31.63 -0.42 19.14
C SER A 10 32.91 -1.23 19.37
N THR A 11 33.59 -1.71 18.32
CA THR A 11 34.91 -2.38 18.51
C THR A 11 35.97 -1.41 19.02
N ALA A 12 35.97 -0.17 18.51
CA ALA A 12 36.91 0.86 18.96
C ALA A 12 36.69 1.27 20.42
N GLU A 13 35.44 1.29 20.90
CA GLU A 13 35.08 1.55 22.31
C GLU A 13 35.62 0.48 23.27
N VAL A 14 35.80 -0.75 22.78
CA VAL A 14 36.36 -1.87 23.55
C VAL A 14 37.89 -1.97 23.39
N GLY A 15 38.51 -1.02 22.67
CA GLY A 15 39.96 -0.95 22.47
C GLY A 15 40.47 -1.64 21.20
N ASP A 16 39.58 -2.22 20.39
CA ASP A 16 39.93 -2.94 19.16
C ASP A 16 39.64 -2.08 17.92
N SER A 17 40.71 -1.62 17.27
CA SER A 17 40.60 -0.92 15.98
C SER A 17 40.49 -1.93 14.83
N VAL A 18 39.25 -2.35 14.51
CA VAL A 18 38.99 -3.31 13.44
C VAL A 18 38.58 -2.60 12.16
N HIS A 19 39.20 -2.96 11.03
CA HIS A 19 38.83 -2.42 9.73
C HIS A 19 37.45 -2.93 9.25
N ARG A 20 36.67 -2.08 8.58
CA ARG A 20 35.31 -2.40 8.08
C ARG A 20 35.26 -3.67 7.23
N THR A 21 36.29 -3.93 6.43
CA THR A 21 36.36 -5.14 5.59
C THR A 21 36.49 -6.41 6.40
N THR A 22 37.18 -6.36 7.55
CA THR A 22 37.30 -7.48 8.49
C THR A 22 35.95 -7.78 9.13
N ILE A 23 35.26 -6.75 9.62
CA ILE A 23 33.90 -6.88 10.18
C ILE A 23 32.95 -7.48 9.13
N SER A 24 32.96 -6.94 7.90
CA SER A 24 32.14 -7.44 6.80
C SER A 24 32.42 -8.92 6.46
N ARG A 25 33.70 -9.33 6.42
CA ARG A 25 34.10 -10.72 6.17
C ARG A 25 33.60 -11.68 7.25
N ILE A 26 33.69 -11.28 8.52
CA ILE A 26 33.19 -12.07 9.66
C ILE A 26 31.66 -12.20 9.60
N LEU A 27 30.96 -11.10 9.32
CA LEU A 27 29.50 -11.11 9.13
C LEU A 27 29.10 -12.04 7.98
N HIS A 28 29.79 -11.98 6.84
CA HIS A 28 29.54 -12.88 5.71
C HIS A 28 29.80 -14.34 6.07
N LYS A 29 30.88 -14.65 6.81
CA LYS A 29 31.15 -16.02 7.31
C LYS A 29 30.04 -16.52 8.24
N SER A 30 29.34 -15.60 8.91
CA SER A 30 28.20 -15.87 9.79
C SER A 30 26.84 -15.83 9.07
N GLY A 31 26.82 -15.70 7.74
CA GLY A 31 25.58 -15.64 6.93
C GLY A 31 24.82 -14.31 7.03
N LEU A 32 25.42 -13.26 7.61
CA LEU A 32 24.82 -11.93 7.71
C LEU A 32 25.31 -11.06 6.55
N TYR A 33 24.39 -10.41 5.85
CA TYR A 33 24.73 -9.60 4.68
C TYR A 33 24.15 -8.19 4.77
N GLY A 34 24.91 -7.21 4.30
CA GLY A 34 24.43 -5.85 4.13
C GLY A 34 23.25 -5.79 3.17
N ARG A 35 22.12 -5.23 3.61
CA ARG A 35 20.91 -5.02 2.84
C ARG A 35 20.32 -3.66 3.16
N VAL A 36 19.59 -3.08 2.21
CA VAL A 36 18.85 -1.83 2.44
C VAL A 36 17.71 -2.08 3.41
N ALA A 37 17.65 -1.31 4.50
CA ALA A 37 16.56 -1.39 5.47
C ALA A 37 15.20 -1.11 4.80
N ARG A 38 14.19 -1.93 5.11
CA ARG A 38 12.83 -1.74 4.57
C ARG A 38 12.16 -0.57 5.29
N ARG A 39 11.52 0.30 4.53
CA ARG A 39 10.65 1.36 5.07
C ARG A 39 9.30 0.72 5.42
N LYS A 40 8.87 0.86 6.67
CA LYS A 40 7.59 0.39 7.20
C LYS A 40 7.02 1.45 8.15
N PRO A 41 5.70 1.55 8.32
CA PRO A 41 5.11 2.42 9.33
C PRO A 41 5.64 2.09 10.72
N PHE A 42 5.78 3.11 11.56
CA PHE A 42 6.21 2.93 12.94
C PHE A 42 5.04 2.41 13.79
N LEU A 43 5.14 1.17 14.28
CA LEU A 43 4.10 0.55 15.10
C LEU A 43 4.40 0.69 16.60
N LYS A 44 3.51 1.40 17.31
CA LYS A 44 3.44 1.37 18.77
C LYS A 44 2.90 0.01 19.25
N ASP A 45 3.15 -0.35 20.51
CA ASP A 45 2.69 -1.63 21.05
C ASP A 45 1.17 -1.76 21.06
N ILE A 46 0.44 -0.65 21.20
CA ILE A 46 -1.01 -0.64 21.04
C ILE A 46 -1.44 -1.04 19.62
N HIS A 47 -0.71 -0.60 18.58
CA HIS A 47 -0.98 -1.01 17.21
C HIS A 47 -0.76 -2.51 17.04
N LYS A 48 0.36 -3.03 17.55
CA LYS A 48 0.68 -4.47 17.49
C LYS A 48 -0.39 -5.32 18.17
N LYS A 49 -0.88 -4.90 19.35
CA LYS A 49 -1.98 -5.57 20.05
C LYS A 49 -3.26 -5.57 19.22
N CYS A 50 -3.63 -4.45 18.60
CA CYS A 50 -4.79 -4.36 17.73
C CYS A 50 -4.64 -5.22 16.47
N HIS A 51 -3.45 -5.23 15.84
CA HIS A 51 -3.13 -6.07 14.68
C HIS A 51 -3.28 -7.55 15.03
N LEU A 52 -2.70 -7.97 16.16
CA LEU A 52 -2.78 -9.35 16.63
C LEU A 52 -4.21 -9.76 16.97
N LYS A 53 -4.98 -8.88 17.63
CA LYS A 53 -6.41 -9.11 17.93
C LYS A 53 -7.18 -9.31 16.63
N PHE A 54 -7.05 -8.38 15.67
CA PHE A 54 -7.72 -8.47 14.37
C PHE A 54 -7.37 -9.79 13.66
N ALA A 55 -6.08 -10.11 13.55
CA ALA A 55 -5.65 -11.31 12.84
C ALA A 55 -6.12 -12.60 13.52
N THR A 56 -6.13 -12.65 14.85
CA THR A 56 -6.57 -13.83 15.61
C THR A 56 -8.08 -14.02 15.50
N SER A 57 -8.87 -12.94 15.62
CA SER A 57 -10.33 -12.99 15.51
C SER A 57 -10.79 -13.47 14.14
N HIS A 58 -10.06 -13.12 13.07
CA HIS A 58 -10.46 -13.44 11.70
C HIS A 58 -9.72 -14.65 11.08
N LEU A 59 -8.88 -15.36 11.86
CA LEU A 59 -8.15 -16.52 11.35
C LEU A 59 -9.09 -17.71 11.05
N GLY A 60 -10.16 -17.85 11.84
CA GLY A 60 -11.17 -18.89 11.67
C GLY A 60 -12.24 -18.56 10.63
N ASP A 61 -12.21 -17.36 10.05
CA ASP A 61 -13.24 -16.93 9.11
C ASP A 61 -13.16 -17.73 7.80
N THR A 62 -14.32 -18.05 7.26
CA THR A 62 -14.38 -18.80 6.01
C THR A 62 -13.77 -17.97 4.87
N PRO A 63 -13.04 -18.59 3.91
CA PRO A 63 -12.54 -17.88 2.73
C PRO A 63 -13.63 -17.15 1.94
N ASN A 64 -14.88 -17.61 2.04
CA ASN A 64 -16.03 -16.98 1.40
C ASN A 64 -16.47 -15.66 2.06
N MET A 65 -16.13 -15.41 3.33
CA MET A 65 -16.36 -14.11 3.97
C MET A 65 -15.57 -13.02 3.23
N TRP A 66 -14.27 -13.24 3.04
CA TRP A 66 -13.39 -12.27 2.38
C TRP A 66 -13.79 -11.93 0.95
N LYS A 67 -14.45 -12.87 0.25
CA LYS A 67 -15.02 -12.65 -1.09
C LYS A 67 -16.18 -11.64 -1.09
N LYS A 68 -16.86 -11.48 0.05
CA LYS A 68 -17.97 -10.53 0.24
C LYS A 68 -17.51 -9.21 0.86
N VAL A 69 -16.20 -9.00 1.02
CA VAL A 69 -15.68 -7.72 1.46
C VAL A 69 -15.46 -6.83 0.24
N LEU A 70 -16.04 -5.64 0.28
CA LEU A 70 -15.71 -4.55 -0.63
C LEU A 70 -14.61 -3.71 0.01
N TRP A 71 -13.40 -3.86 -0.52
CA TRP A 71 -12.22 -3.13 -0.07
C TRP A 71 -12.27 -1.74 -0.69
N SER A 72 -11.84 -0.72 0.05
CA SER A 72 -11.61 0.61 -0.52
C SER A 72 -10.35 1.26 0.03
N ASP A 73 -9.74 2.10 -0.79
CA ASP A 73 -8.56 2.86 -0.42
C ASP A 73 -8.39 4.09 -1.31
N GLU A 74 -7.51 5.00 -0.89
CA GLU A 74 -7.07 6.12 -1.71
C GLU A 74 -5.57 6.05 -1.99
N THR A 75 -5.17 6.49 -3.19
CA THR A 75 -3.76 6.68 -3.49
C THR A 75 -3.51 7.97 -4.26
N LYS A 76 -2.34 8.55 -4.01
CA LYS A 76 -1.74 9.56 -4.88
C LYS A 76 -0.99 8.87 -6.02
N ILE A 77 -1.20 9.34 -7.25
CA ILE A 77 -0.45 8.93 -8.44
C ILE A 77 0.19 10.19 -9.01
N GLU A 78 1.51 10.17 -9.13
CA GLU A 78 2.30 11.31 -9.61
C GLU A 78 2.49 11.21 -11.12
N LEU A 79 2.59 12.34 -11.82
CA LEU A 79 2.81 12.35 -13.27
C LEU A 79 4.21 11.80 -13.61
N PHE A 80 5.24 12.33 -12.93
CA PHE A 80 6.64 11.94 -13.06
C PHE A 80 7.20 11.37 -11.75
N GLY A 81 6.55 10.35 -11.19
CA GLY A 81 6.91 9.75 -9.90
C GLY A 81 7.28 8.27 -9.94
N ASN A 82 7.56 7.69 -11.12
CA ASN A 82 8.00 6.30 -11.17
C ASN A 82 9.40 6.17 -10.54
N ASN A 83 9.44 5.82 -9.26
CA ASN A 83 10.65 5.59 -8.47
C ASN A 83 11.34 4.24 -8.82
N GLU A 84 11.01 3.63 -9.96
CA GLU A 84 11.73 2.47 -10.45
C GLU A 84 13.21 2.83 -10.65
N LYS A 85 14.07 2.12 -9.92
CA LYS A 85 15.51 2.25 -10.06
C LYS A 85 15.89 1.86 -11.48
N ARG A 86 16.35 2.83 -12.28
CA ARG A 86 16.99 2.54 -13.56
C ARG A 86 18.47 2.33 -13.33
N TYR A 87 18.96 1.16 -13.73
CA TYR A 87 20.38 0.89 -13.77
C TYR A 87 20.93 1.47 -15.08
N VAL A 88 21.97 2.29 -14.98
CA VAL A 88 22.66 2.89 -16.13
C VAL A 88 24.12 2.46 -16.11
N TRP A 89 24.61 1.99 -17.26
CA TRP A 89 26.03 1.72 -17.46
C TRP A 89 26.72 3.03 -17.85
N ARG A 90 27.79 3.40 -17.13
CA ARG A 90 28.52 4.66 -17.36
C ARG A 90 30.00 4.55 -16.99
N LYS A 91 30.83 5.41 -17.57
CA LYS A 91 32.25 5.53 -17.20
C LYS A 91 32.40 6.24 -15.85
N SER A 92 33.58 6.14 -15.23
CA SER A 92 33.87 6.90 -14.02
C SER A 92 33.72 8.41 -14.28
N ASN A 93 33.26 9.16 -13.27
CA ASN A 93 33.05 10.61 -13.33
C ASN A 93 31.99 11.14 -14.32
N THR A 94 31.24 10.29 -15.04
CA THR A 94 30.13 10.76 -15.92
C THR A 94 28.77 10.75 -15.21
N ALA A 95 28.73 10.58 -13.88
CA ALA A 95 27.50 10.37 -13.13
C ALA A 95 26.42 11.47 -13.28
N HIS A 96 26.84 12.69 -13.63
CA HIS A 96 25.97 13.87 -13.74
C HIS A 96 25.62 14.25 -15.17
N HIS A 97 26.08 13.48 -16.17
CA HIS A 97 25.71 13.77 -17.55
C HIS A 97 24.22 13.49 -17.79
N PRO A 98 23.53 14.29 -18.63
CA PRO A 98 22.10 14.13 -18.90
C PRO A 98 21.71 12.69 -19.30
N GLU A 99 22.51 12.02 -20.14
CA GLU A 99 22.33 10.63 -20.56
C GLU A 99 22.44 9.59 -19.43
N HIS A 100 22.92 9.99 -18.26
CA HIS A 100 23.12 9.14 -17.07
C HIS A 100 22.26 9.57 -15.88
N THR A 101 21.38 10.53 -16.09
CA THR A 101 20.47 11.06 -15.07
C THR A 101 19.01 10.83 -15.49
N ILE A 102 18.13 10.74 -14.50
CA ILE A 102 16.68 10.78 -14.74
C ILE A 102 16.24 12.21 -14.45
N PRO A 103 15.70 12.95 -15.43
CA PRO A 103 15.19 14.28 -15.19
C PRO A 103 14.10 14.24 -14.11
N THR A 104 14.23 15.12 -13.12
CA THR A 104 13.21 15.32 -12.08
C THR A 104 12.63 16.72 -12.21
N VAL A 105 11.31 16.84 -12.22
CA VAL A 105 10.62 18.13 -12.20
C VAL A 105 10.07 18.42 -10.82
N LYS A 106 9.92 19.71 -10.49
CA LYS A 106 9.34 20.14 -9.21
C LYS A 106 7.93 19.53 -9.05
N HIS A 107 7.64 19.01 -7.85
CA HIS A 107 6.38 18.32 -7.55
C HIS A 107 6.03 17.17 -8.51
N CYS A 108 7.02 16.54 -9.14
CA CYS A 108 6.83 15.42 -10.06
C CYS A 108 5.86 15.75 -11.21
N GLY A 109 5.76 17.04 -11.61
CA GLY A 109 4.84 17.52 -12.66
C GLY A 109 3.37 17.52 -12.26
N GLY A 110 3.09 17.35 -10.97
CA GLY A 110 1.74 17.24 -10.43
C GLY A 110 1.35 15.78 -10.13
N SER A 111 0.16 15.64 -9.58
CA SER A 111 -0.38 14.34 -9.19
C SER A 111 -1.89 14.40 -9.12
N ILE A 112 -2.52 13.25 -9.31
CA ILE A 112 -3.93 13.04 -9.00
C ILE A 112 -4.06 12.21 -7.74
N MET A 113 -5.12 12.46 -6.97
CA MET A 113 -5.55 11.60 -5.89
C MET A 113 -6.77 10.83 -6.37
N VAL A 114 -6.79 9.52 -6.18
CA VAL A 114 -7.90 8.66 -6.61
C VAL A 114 -8.40 7.84 -5.44
N TRP A 115 -9.71 7.65 -5.38
CA TRP A 115 -10.38 6.64 -4.57
C TRP A 115 -10.77 5.48 -5.49
N ALA A 116 -10.61 4.25 -5.03
CA ALA A 116 -11.22 3.10 -5.70
C ALA A 116 -11.68 2.04 -4.71
N CYS A 117 -12.50 1.12 -5.21
CA CYS A 117 -12.89 -0.07 -4.46
C CYS A 117 -12.75 -1.33 -5.32
N PHE A 118 -12.54 -2.49 -4.70
CA PHE A 118 -12.52 -3.78 -5.40
C PHE A 118 -12.99 -4.91 -4.47
N SER A 119 -13.33 -6.05 -5.06
CA SER A 119 -13.65 -7.30 -4.34
C SER A 119 -13.00 -8.49 -5.02
N SER A 120 -13.24 -9.71 -4.53
CA SER A 120 -12.80 -10.91 -5.27
C SER A 120 -13.41 -11.02 -6.66
N ALA A 121 -14.54 -10.37 -6.92
CA ALA A 121 -15.25 -10.41 -8.20
C ALA A 121 -14.67 -9.44 -9.25
N GLY A 122 -13.71 -8.58 -8.88
CA GLY A 122 -13.08 -7.61 -9.79
C GLY A 122 -12.96 -6.22 -9.19
N THR A 123 -12.60 -5.27 -10.06
CA THR A 123 -12.52 -3.84 -9.74
C THR A 123 -13.90 -3.20 -9.71
N GLY A 124 -14.14 -2.36 -8.71
CA GLY A 124 -15.29 -1.46 -8.64
C GLY A 124 -14.95 -0.11 -9.26
N LYS A 125 -15.73 0.94 -8.93
CA LYS A 125 -15.49 2.27 -9.45
C LYS A 125 -14.15 2.85 -8.97
N MET A 126 -13.51 3.64 -9.83
CA MET A 126 -12.38 4.50 -9.50
C MET A 126 -12.75 5.96 -9.81
N VAL A 127 -12.50 6.85 -8.85
CA VAL A 127 -12.90 8.25 -8.91
C VAL A 127 -11.72 9.14 -8.55
N LYS A 128 -11.48 10.16 -9.36
CA LYS A 128 -10.52 11.22 -9.03
C LYS A 128 -11.10 12.12 -7.96
N ILE A 129 -10.25 12.47 -6.99
CA ILE A 129 -10.57 13.37 -5.91
C ILE A 129 -9.98 14.75 -6.24
N ASP A 130 -10.86 15.74 -6.42
CA ASP A 130 -10.43 17.11 -6.67
C ASP A 130 -10.10 17.84 -5.37
N GLY A 131 -8.87 18.36 -5.30
CA GLY A 131 -8.35 19.09 -4.15
C GLY A 131 -8.11 18.22 -2.93
N LYS A 132 -8.08 18.84 -1.75
CA LYS A 132 -7.93 18.11 -0.48
C LYS A 132 -9.20 17.35 -0.15
N MET A 133 -9.04 16.08 0.21
CA MET A 133 -10.13 15.23 0.69
C MET A 133 -10.50 15.58 2.13
N ASP A 134 -11.79 15.77 2.38
CA ASP A 134 -12.37 15.92 3.71
C ASP A 134 -13.49 14.88 3.92
N GLY A 135 -14.09 14.88 5.11
CA GLY A 135 -15.15 13.92 5.44
C GLY A 135 -16.43 14.10 4.61
N ALA A 136 -16.74 15.32 4.16
CA ALA A 136 -17.93 15.58 3.34
C ALA A 136 -17.75 15.02 1.93
N LYS A 137 -16.62 15.33 1.29
CA LYS A 137 -16.26 14.76 -0.02
C LYS A 137 -16.16 13.24 0.03
N TYR A 138 -15.59 12.68 1.10
CA TYR A 138 -15.55 11.24 1.28
C TYR A 138 -16.96 10.64 1.30
N ARG A 139 -17.88 11.24 2.05
CA ARG A 139 -19.28 10.81 2.07
C ARG A 139 -19.92 10.87 0.68
N THR A 140 -19.73 11.95 -0.07
CA THR A 140 -20.25 12.08 -1.45
C THR A 140 -19.72 10.97 -2.35
N ILE A 141 -18.41 10.69 -2.30
CA ILE A 141 -17.80 9.59 -3.07
C ILE A 141 -18.46 8.25 -2.72
N LEU A 142 -18.68 7.97 -1.42
CA LEU A 142 -19.36 6.73 -1.02
C LEU A 142 -20.82 6.69 -1.48
N GLU A 143 -21.55 7.80 -1.37
CA GLU A 143 -22.95 7.91 -1.80
C GLU A 143 -23.13 7.59 -3.28
N GLU A 144 -22.24 8.10 -4.12
CA GLU A 144 -22.29 7.94 -5.57
C GLU A 144 -21.77 6.56 -6.01
N ASN A 145 -20.71 6.05 -5.39
CA ASN A 145 -19.93 4.95 -5.98
C ASN A 145 -20.00 3.62 -5.24
N LEU A 146 -20.27 3.63 -3.92
CA LEU A 146 -20.13 2.43 -3.09
C LEU A 146 -21.18 1.37 -3.46
N MET A 147 -22.44 1.77 -3.50
CA MET A 147 -23.55 0.85 -3.76
C MET A 147 -23.61 0.42 -5.23
N GLU A 148 -23.23 1.30 -6.15
CA GLU A 148 -23.12 0.96 -7.57
C GLU A 148 -22.01 -0.08 -7.77
N SER A 149 -20.84 0.12 -7.17
CA SER A 149 -19.75 -0.87 -7.22
C SER A 149 -20.16 -2.22 -6.63
N ALA A 150 -20.84 -2.23 -5.49
CA ALA A 150 -21.31 -3.47 -4.86
C ALA A 150 -22.32 -4.22 -5.75
N LYS A 151 -23.17 -3.48 -6.48
CA LYS A 151 -24.14 -4.03 -7.43
C LYS A 151 -23.44 -4.59 -8.67
N ASP A 152 -22.51 -3.84 -9.27
CA ASP A 152 -21.75 -4.25 -10.45
C ASP A 152 -20.94 -5.52 -10.17
N LEU A 153 -20.34 -5.59 -8.98
CA LEU A 153 -19.57 -6.75 -8.50
C LEU A 153 -20.43 -7.90 -7.98
N ARG A 154 -21.77 -7.77 -7.99
CA ARG A 154 -22.73 -8.79 -7.56
C ARG A 154 -22.47 -9.34 -6.15
N LEU A 155 -22.05 -8.48 -5.21
CA LEU A 155 -21.75 -8.87 -3.82
C LEU A 155 -23.00 -9.28 -3.01
N GLY A 156 -24.18 -9.00 -3.56
CA GLY A 156 -25.46 -9.26 -2.92
C GLY A 156 -25.81 -8.19 -1.88
N ARG A 157 -26.86 -8.46 -1.09
CA ARG A 157 -27.39 -7.48 -0.12
C ARG A 157 -26.59 -7.39 1.18
N ARG A 158 -25.74 -8.39 1.46
CA ARG A 158 -24.93 -8.47 2.70
C ARG A 158 -23.47 -8.60 2.31
N PHE A 159 -22.79 -7.46 2.30
CA PHE A 159 -21.36 -7.33 2.08
C PHE A 159 -20.77 -6.48 3.21
N ASP A 160 -19.51 -6.73 3.53
CA ASP A 160 -18.77 -5.91 4.48
C ASP A 160 -17.99 -4.85 3.71
N PHE A 161 -18.00 -3.62 4.21
CA PHE A 161 -17.24 -2.52 3.66
C PHE A 161 -15.97 -2.31 4.48
N GLN A 162 -14.81 -2.45 3.84
CA GLN A 162 -13.55 -2.11 4.44
C GLN A 162 -13.14 -0.68 4.07
N LYS A 163 -12.82 0.09 5.10
CA LYS A 163 -12.19 1.41 5.03
C LYS A 163 -11.15 1.51 6.14
N ASP A 164 -10.16 2.37 5.99
CA ASP A 164 -9.17 2.58 7.04
C ASP A 164 -9.71 3.45 8.20
N ASN A 165 -8.81 3.77 9.13
CA ASN A 165 -9.09 4.55 10.32
C ASN A 165 -8.69 6.04 10.21
N ASP A 166 -8.47 6.55 9.00
CA ASP A 166 -8.20 7.99 8.80
C ASP A 166 -9.31 8.83 9.46
N PRO A 167 -8.96 9.91 10.18
CA PRO A 167 -9.94 10.83 10.75
C PRO A 167 -11.06 11.26 9.78
N LYS A 168 -10.76 11.44 8.49
CA LYS A 168 -11.76 11.82 7.47
C LYS A 168 -12.84 10.75 7.29
N HIS A 169 -12.50 9.48 7.53
CA HIS A 169 -13.42 8.34 7.44
C HIS A 169 -14.25 8.12 8.70
N LYS A 170 -13.98 8.89 9.77
CA LYS A 170 -14.69 8.84 11.06
C LYS A 170 -15.60 10.03 11.28
N ALA A 171 -15.83 10.85 10.26
CA ALA A 171 -16.80 11.93 10.32
C ALA A 171 -18.18 11.37 10.71
N LYS A 172 -18.83 12.04 11.68
CA LYS A 172 -20.12 11.60 12.24
C LYS A 172 -21.17 11.39 11.15
N SER A 173 -21.24 12.32 10.20
CA SER A 173 -22.15 12.25 9.05
C SER A 173 -21.94 11.02 8.18
N THR A 174 -20.68 10.63 7.91
CA THR A 174 -20.35 9.42 7.15
C THR A 174 -20.73 8.16 7.90
N MET A 175 -20.45 8.10 9.20
CA MET A 175 -20.80 6.93 10.03
C MET A 175 -22.31 6.76 10.19
N GLU A 176 -23.05 7.86 10.36
CA GLU A 176 -24.52 7.85 10.38
C GLU A 176 -25.10 7.40 9.03
N TRP A 177 -24.53 7.88 7.92
CA TRP A 177 -24.94 7.44 6.59
C TRP A 177 -24.74 5.94 6.37
N LEU A 178 -23.56 5.39 6.72
CA LEU A 178 -23.28 3.96 6.63
C LEU A 178 -24.28 3.13 7.45
N LYS A 179 -24.60 3.60 8.67
CA LYS A 179 -25.60 2.97 9.54
C LYS A 179 -26.99 3.00 8.92
N ASN A 180 -27.42 4.14 8.39
CA ASN A 180 -28.74 4.31 7.76
C ASN A 180 -28.89 3.47 6.47
N LYS A 181 -27.80 3.23 5.76
CA LYS A 181 -27.77 2.34 4.59
C LYS A 181 -27.62 0.86 4.96
N HIS A 182 -27.55 0.52 6.25
CA HIS A 182 -27.31 -0.83 6.76
C HIS A 182 -26.03 -1.48 6.19
N ILE A 183 -25.00 -0.67 5.95
CA ILE A 183 -23.70 -1.15 5.47
C ILE A 183 -22.87 -1.58 6.68
N GLN A 184 -22.47 -2.86 6.70
CA GLN A 184 -21.58 -3.36 7.73
C GLN A 184 -20.16 -2.88 7.43
N VAL A 185 -19.49 -2.31 8.44
CA VAL A 185 -18.10 -1.84 8.30
C VAL A 185 -17.20 -2.84 8.99
N LEU A 186 -16.20 -3.35 8.26
CA LEU A 186 -15.19 -4.24 8.81
C LEU A 186 -14.35 -3.50 9.86
N GLU A 187 -14.19 -4.09 11.06
CA GLU A 187 -13.30 -3.54 12.07
C GLU A 187 -11.87 -3.56 11.53
N TRP A 188 -11.21 -2.40 11.47
CA TRP A 188 -9.88 -2.28 10.87
C TRP A 188 -8.83 -1.79 11.88
N PRO A 189 -7.66 -2.45 11.99
CA PRO A 189 -6.57 -1.94 12.81
C PRO A 189 -5.88 -0.73 12.14
N SER A 190 -5.49 0.26 12.94
CA SER A 190 -4.75 1.44 12.44
C SER A 190 -3.34 1.09 11.97
N GLN A 191 -2.83 1.84 10.98
CA GLN A 191 -1.47 1.70 10.42
C GLN A 191 -1.16 0.28 9.89
N SER A 192 -2.08 -0.27 9.10
CA SER A 192 -2.02 -1.68 8.67
C SER A 192 -1.95 -1.81 7.13
N PRO A 193 -1.01 -1.15 6.44
CA PRO A 193 -0.92 -1.28 4.97
C PRO A 193 -0.62 -2.72 4.54
N ASP A 194 0.10 -3.48 5.37
CA ASP A 194 0.39 -4.89 5.15
C ASP A 194 -0.83 -5.81 5.28
N LEU A 195 -1.87 -5.37 5.99
CA LEU A 195 -3.19 -6.02 5.98
C LEU A 195 -4.05 -5.56 4.81
N ASN A 196 -3.78 -4.41 4.17
CA ASN A 196 -4.59 -3.91 3.06
C ASN A 196 -4.17 -4.60 1.73
N PRO A 197 -5.07 -5.31 1.03
CA PRO A 197 -4.73 -5.92 -0.25
C PRO A 197 -4.52 -4.88 -1.38
N PHE A 198 -4.96 -3.63 -1.19
CA PHE A 198 -4.78 -2.55 -2.17
C PHE A 198 -3.33 -2.20 -2.46
N GLU A 199 -2.40 -2.33 -1.51
CA GLU A 199 -1.00 -1.98 -1.74
C GLU A 199 -0.42 -2.70 -2.96
N ASN A 200 -0.86 -3.95 -3.20
CA ASN A 200 -0.49 -4.70 -4.39
C ASN A 200 -1.13 -4.16 -5.66
N LEU A 201 -2.43 -3.84 -5.63
CA LEU A 201 -3.15 -3.29 -6.78
C LEU A 201 -2.64 -1.90 -7.17
N TRP A 202 -2.39 -1.03 -6.18
CA TRP A 202 -1.83 0.30 -6.42
C TRP A 202 -0.46 0.25 -7.04
N LYS A 203 0.38 -0.69 -6.62
CA LYS A 203 1.69 -0.88 -7.26
C LYS A 203 1.53 -1.30 -8.72
N GLU A 204 0.66 -2.27 -9.00
CA GLU A 204 0.40 -2.75 -10.37
C GLU A 204 -0.17 -1.63 -11.26
N LEU A 205 -1.17 -0.90 -10.77
CA LEU A 205 -1.78 0.23 -11.47
C LEU A 205 -0.75 1.32 -11.77
N LYS A 206 0.03 1.77 -10.77
CA LYS A 206 1.05 2.81 -10.97
C LYS A 206 2.09 2.37 -12.00
N THR A 207 2.56 1.13 -11.94
CA THR A 207 3.51 0.60 -12.93
C THR A 207 2.88 0.58 -14.34
N ALA A 208 1.62 0.17 -14.48
CA ALA A 208 0.94 0.14 -15.77
C ALA A 208 0.72 1.54 -16.36
N VAL A 209 0.18 2.46 -15.56
CA VAL A 209 -0.04 3.87 -15.96
C VAL A 209 1.27 4.55 -16.37
N HIS A 210 2.35 4.33 -15.64
CA HIS A 210 3.64 4.91 -16.00
C HIS A 210 4.27 4.32 -17.26
N LYS A 211 3.92 3.09 -17.66
CA LYS A 211 4.33 2.52 -18.95
C LYS A 211 3.67 3.25 -20.13
N CYS A 212 2.45 3.75 -19.94
CA CYS A 212 1.74 4.56 -20.94
C CYS A 212 2.36 5.96 -21.13
N SER A 213 3.29 6.37 -20.25
CA SER A 213 4.05 7.63 -20.34
C SER A 213 3.16 8.88 -20.48
N PRO A 214 2.23 9.14 -19.52
CA PRO A 214 1.38 10.33 -19.57
C PRO A 214 2.20 11.62 -19.58
N SER A 215 1.81 12.56 -20.45
CA SER A 215 2.48 13.85 -20.61
C SER A 215 1.87 14.96 -19.75
N ASN A 216 0.62 14.80 -19.32
CA ASN A 216 -0.14 15.78 -18.54
C ASN A 216 -1.14 15.09 -17.59
N LEU A 217 -1.77 15.86 -16.70
CA LEU A 217 -2.69 15.31 -15.70
C LEU A 217 -3.98 14.73 -16.28
N THR A 218 -4.43 15.21 -17.45
CA THR A 218 -5.62 14.69 -18.13
C THR A 218 -5.35 13.29 -18.68
N GLU A 219 -4.20 13.11 -19.35
CA GLU A 219 -3.74 11.79 -19.79
C GLU A 219 -3.49 10.86 -18.61
N LEU A 220 -2.91 11.37 -17.52
CA LEU A 220 -2.70 10.58 -16.31
C LEU A 220 -4.02 10.04 -15.76
N GLU A 221 -5.05 10.88 -15.67
CA GLU A 221 -6.39 10.48 -15.23
C GLU A 221 -7.02 9.44 -16.18
N LEU A 222 -6.93 9.67 -17.49
CA LEU A 222 -7.45 8.76 -18.50
C LEU A 222 -6.77 7.38 -18.40
N PHE A 223 -5.44 7.33 -18.39
CA PHE A 223 -4.70 6.06 -18.30
C PHE A 223 -4.95 5.36 -16.97
N CYS A 224 -5.15 6.09 -15.86
CA CYS A 224 -5.55 5.44 -14.62
C CYS A 224 -6.89 4.72 -14.76
N LYS A 225 -7.89 5.32 -15.42
CA LYS A 225 -9.20 4.67 -15.64
C LYS A 225 -9.07 3.46 -16.55
N GLU A 226 -8.37 3.60 -17.67
CA GLU A 226 -8.17 2.50 -18.63
C GLU A 226 -7.40 1.33 -18.02
N GLU A 227 -6.30 1.59 -17.31
CA GLU A 227 -5.51 0.52 -16.68
C GLU A 227 -6.24 -0.12 -15.50
N TRP A 228 -7.08 0.63 -14.78
CA TRP A 228 -7.93 0.09 -13.72
C TRP A 228 -8.97 -0.88 -14.25
N GLU A 229 -9.61 -0.57 -15.38
CA GLU A 229 -10.58 -1.45 -16.05
C GLU A 229 -9.92 -2.71 -16.63
N LYS A 230 -8.64 -2.63 -17.03
CA LYS A 230 -7.85 -3.78 -17.51
C LYS A 230 -7.44 -4.74 -16.39
N MET A 231 -7.55 -4.35 -15.12
CA MET A 231 -7.15 -5.22 -14.00
C MET A 231 -8.02 -6.47 -13.96
N SER A 232 -7.39 -7.64 -14.08
CA SER A 232 -8.14 -8.87 -14.24
C SER A 232 -8.91 -9.27 -12.97
N VAL A 233 -10.12 -9.80 -13.18
CA VAL A 233 -10.92 -10.42 -12.10
C VAL A 233 -10.13 -11.53 -11.41
N SER A 234 -9.37 -12.33 -12.17
CA SER A 234 -8.53 -13.39 -11.62
C SER A 234 -7.45 -12.87 -10.68
N ARG A 235 -6.89 -11.68 -10.96
CA ARG A 235 -5.91 -11.03 -10.09
C ARG A 235 -6.54 -10.62 -8.77
N CYS A 236 -7.71 -9.99 -8.83
CA CYS A 236 -8.48 -9.59 -7.66
C CYS A 236 -8.86 -10.79 -6.80
N ALA A 237 -9.41 -11.84 -7.40
CA ALA A 237 -9.76 -13.09 -6.72
C ALA A 237 -8.55 -13.70 -5.99
N LYS A 238 -7.40 -13.78 -6.64
CA LYS A 238 -6.16 -14.33 -6.06
C LYS A 238 -5.64 -13.53 -4.86
N LEU A 239 -5.78 -12.20 -4.88
CA LEU A 239 -5.42 -11.36 -3.73
C LEU A 239 -6.26 -11.70 -2.50
N ILE A 240 -7.57 -11.90 -2.70
CA ILE A 240 -8.50 -12.23 -1.62
C ILE A 240 -8.36 -13.68 -1.16
N GLU A 241 -8.16 -14.63 -2.08
CA GLU A 241 -7.92 -16.04 -1.75
C GLU A 241 -6.66 -16.21 -0.88
N THR A 242 -5.62 -15.42 -1.15
CA THR A 242 -4.37 -15.47 -0.38
C THR A 242 -4.39 -14.57 0.86
N TYR A 243 -5.50 -13.87 1.13
CA TYR A 243 -5.63 -12.95 2.26
C TYR A 243 -5.34 -13.58 3.63
N PRO A 244 -5.79 -14.82 3.95
CA PRO A 244 -5.48 -15.45 5.23
C PRO A 244 -3.99 -15.57 5.53
N LYS A 245 -3.13 -15.64 4.49
CA LYS A 245 -1.67 -15.67 4.67
C LYS A 245 -1.13 -14.36 5.28
N ARG A 246 -1.82 -13.23 5.08
CA ARG A 246 -1.50 -11.95 5.75
C ARG A 246 -1.77 -12.05 7.25
N LEU A 247 -2.92 -12.62 7.62
CA LEU A 247 -3.30 -12.82 9.02
C LEU A 247 -2.30 -13.72 9.74
N THR A 248 -1.94 -14.86 9.13
CA THR A 248 -0.91 -15.76 9.67
C THR A 248 0.44 -15.05 9.85
N ALA A 249 0.83 -14.21 8.89
CA ALA A 249 2.07 -13.45 8.99
C ALA A 249 2.04 -12.42 10.12
N VAL A 250 0.92 -11.75 10.35
CA VAL A 250 0.74 -10.82 11.49
C VAL A 250 0.82 -11.56 12.82
N ILE A 251 0.18 -12.72 12.92
CA ILE A 251 0.24 -13.57 14.13
C ILE A 251 1.68 -14.01 14.40
N ALA A 252 2.38 -14.51 13.37
CA ALA A 252 3.78 -14.93 13.49
C ALA A 252 4.69 -13.75 13.89
N ALA A 253 4.40 -12.54 13.41
CA ALA A 253 5.09 -11.31 13.78
C ALA A 253 4.63 -10.71 15.13
N LYS A 254 3.72 -11.37 15.86
CA LYS A 254 3.12 -10.89 17.11
C LYS A 254 2.53 -9.48 16.98
N GLY A 255 1.86 -9.21 15.86
CA GLY A 255 1.30 -7.90 15.53
C GLY A 255 2.29 -6.90 14.91
N GLY A 256 3.54 -7.31 14.67
CA GLY A 256 4.54 -6.49 13.99
C GLY A 256 4.35 -6.43 12.47
N ALA A 257 5.18 -5.61 11.82
CA ALA A 257 5.16 -5.45 10.37
C ALA A 257 5.49 -6.76 9.63
N THR A 258 4.76 -7.03 8.56
CA THR A 258 4.94 -8.27 7.78
C THR A 258 5.65 -8.03 6.44
N LYS A 259 5.85 -9.11 5.69
CA LYS A 259 6.42 -9.08 4.33
C LYS A 259 5.50 -8.44 3.28
N TYR A 260 4.21 -8.33 3.59
CA TYR A 260 3.20 -7.77 2.70
C TYR A 260 3.29 -6.25 2.63
#